data_AF-A0A9C9KRI5-F1
#
_entry.id   AF-A0A9C9KRI5-F1
#
_cell.length_a   1.000
_cell.length_b   1.000
_cell.length_c   1.000
_cell.angle_alpha   90.00
_cell.angle_beta   90.00
_cell.angle_gamma   90.00
#
_symmetry.space_group_name_H-M   'P 1'
#
loop_
_entity.id
_entity.type
_entity.pdbx_description
1 polymer ?
#
loop_
_entity_poly.entity_id
_entity_poly.type
_entity_poly.pdbx_seq_one_letter_code
_entity_poly.pdbx_strand_id
1 'polypeptide(L)'
;MSDLRDLELIRNGRFDEIFFVDLPSAEVRSDILKIHVEKRNLFLQDKDYQQLAGLAEGFSGAELEQVVVSALYSAHAVDRTVPAG
;
A
#
# COMPACT_ATOMS: atom_id res chain seq x y z
N MET A 1 36.74 10.04 1.76
CA MET A 1 36.60 9.67 3.19
C MET A 1 35.16 9.91 3.65
N SER A 2 34.17 9.31 2.96
CA SER A 2 32.75 9.41 3.33
C SER A 2 32.01 8.07 3.18
N ASP A 3 32.58 7.10 2.46
CA ASP A 3 31.96 5.79 2.20
C ASP A 3 32.16 4.75 3.32
N LEU A 4 32.94 5.06 4.36
CA LEU A 4 33.22 4.13 5.46
C LEU A 4 32.13 4.09 6.54
N ARG A 5 31.24 5.09 6.59
CA ARG A 5 30.18 5.14 7.61
C ARG A 5 29.03 4.19 7.30
N ASP A 6 28.77 3.92 6.02
CA ASP A 6 27.68 3.02 5.61
C ASP A 6 28.00 1.55 5.89
N LEU A 7 29.28 1.18 5.87
CA LEU A 7 29.74 -0.18 6.17
C LEU A 7 29.77 -0.50 7.67
N GLU A 8 29.87 0.49 8.54
CA GLU A 8 29.92 0.28 10.00
C GLU A 8 28.54 0.00 10.63
N LEU A 9 27.45 0.42 9.99
CA LEU A 9 26.09 0.10 10.43
C LEU A 9 25.70 -1.37 10.20
N ILE A 10 26.37 -2.05 9.27
CA ILE A 10 26.09 -3.44 8.88
C ILE A 10 26.74 -4.45 9.87
N ARG A 11 27.67 -3.99 10.73
CA ARG A 11 28.48 -4.84 11.62
C ARG A 11 28.23 -4.64 13.12
N ASN A 12 27.07 -4.12 13.51
CA ASN A 12 26.61 -4.19 14.89
C ASN A 12 25.39 -5.12 14.95
N GLY A 13 25.57 -6.30 15.56
CA GLY A 13 24.65 -7.46 15.56
C GLY A 13 23.26 -7.20 16.15
N ARG A 14 22.44 -6.46 15.41
CA ARG A 14 20.97 -6.35 15.53
C ARG A 14 20.26 -6.42 14.17
N PHE A 15 21.00 -6.74 13.10
CA PHE A 15 20.54 -6.86 11.71
C PHE A 15 20.79 -8.27 11.14
N ASP A 16 20.84 -9.32 11.97
CA ASP A 16 21.20 -10.68 11.53
C ASP A 16 20.10 -11.40 10.73
N GLU A 17 18.91 -10.82 10.56
CA GLU A 17 17.86 -11.43 9.76
C GLU A 17 17.29 -10.42 8.75
N ILE A 18 17.92 -10.36 7.57
CA ILE A 18 17.29 -9.75 6.39
C ILE A 18 16.20 -10.72 5.92
N PHE A 19 14.95 -10.44 6.28
CA PHE A 19 13.80 -11.18 5.77
C PHE A 19 13.46 -10.68 4.38
N PHE A 20 13.63 -11.55 3.40
CA PHE A 20 13.06 -11.33 2.07
C PHE A 20 11.59 -11.71 2.12
N VAL A 21 10.73 -10.74 1.80
CA VAL A 21 9.30 -10.95 1.67
C VAL A 21 8.96 -10.82 0.20
N ASP A 22 8.36 -11.87 -0.37
CA ASP A 22 7.87 -11.85 -1.74
C ASP A 22 6.70 -10.87 -1.91
N LEU A 23 6.48 -10.46 -3.16
CA LEU A 23 5.29 -9.66 -3.48
C LEU A 23 4.01 -10.49 -3.26
N PRO A 24 2.93 -9.87 -2.75
CA PRO A 24 1.70 -10.57 -2.46
C PRO A 24 1.04 -11.15 -3.73
N SER A 25 0.43 -12.33 -3.61
CA SER A 25 -0.42 -12.91 -4.66
C SER A 25 -1.67 -12.05 -4.90
N ALA A 26 -2.39 -12.27 -6.00
CA ALA A 26 -3.62 -11.52 -6.28
C ALA A 26 -4.66 -11.64 -5.15
N GLU A 27 -4.82 -12.82 -4.56
CA GLU A 27 -5.72 -13.05 -3.42
C GLU A 27 -5.29 -12.23 -2.19
N VAL A 28 -3.98 -12.27 -1.86
CA VAL A 28 -3.44 -11.50 -0.73
C VAL A 28 -3.57 -9.99 -0.99
N ARG A 29 -3.38 -9.52 -2.22
CA ARG A 29 -3.59 -8.11 -2.57
C ARG A 29 -5.06 -7.70 -2.39
N SER A 30 -6.00 -8.57 -2.74
CA SER A 30 -7.44 -8.34 -2.51
C SER A 30 -7.73 -8.16 -1.03
N ASP A 31 -7.18 -9.03 -0.18
CA ASP A 31 -7.35 -8.93 1.28
C ASP A 31 -6.70 -7.67 1.86
N ILE A 32 -5.49 -7.33 1.42
CA ILE A 32 -4.81 -6.09 1.83
C ILE A 32 -5.67 -4.87 1.47
N LEU A 33 -6.16 -4.80 0.22
CA LEU A 33 -7.03 -3.71 -0.23
C LEU A 33 -8.29 -3.62 0.64
N LYS A 34 -8.93 -4.76 0.92
CA LYS A 34 -10.11 -4.83 1.79
C LYS A 34 -9.82 -4.28 3.19
N ILE A 35 -8.73 -4.71 3.82
CA ILE A 35 -8.31 -4.21 5.15
C ILE A 35 -8.12 -2.69 5.14
N HIS A 36 -7.40 -2.13 4.17
CA HIS A 36 -7.13 -0.70 4.13
C HIS A 36 -8.38 0.14 3.78
N VAL A 37 -9.29 -0.38 2.96
CA VAL A 37 -10.55 0.27 2.63
C VAL A 37 -11.49 0.27 3.83
N GLU A 38 -11.66 -0.88 4.49
CA GLU A 38 -12.52 -1.02 5.68
C GLU A 38 -11.99 -0.24 6.88
N LYS A 39 -10.67 -0.15 7.06
CA LYS A 39 -10.02 0.72 8.08
C LYS A 39 -10.40 2.20 7.93
N ARG A 40 -10.88 2.60 6.75
CA ARG A 40 -11.34 3.96 6.44
C ARG A 40 -12.88 4.06 6.41
N ASN A 41 -13.58 3.06 6.95
CA ASN A 41 -15.05 2.95 6.99
C ASN A 41 -15.71 2.96 5.61
N LEU A 42 -15.00 2.46 4.60
CA LEU A 42 -15.53 2.26 3.25
C LEU A 42 -15.78 0.77 3.02
N PHE A 43 -16.75 0.46 2.16
CA PHE A 43 -17.11 -0.91 1.82
C PHE A 43 -17.37 -1.00 0.32
N LEU A 44 -16.64 -1.90 -0.35
CA LEU A 44 -16.83 -2.24 -1.75
C LEU A 44 -17.40 -3.66 -1.88
N GLN A 45 -17.83 -4.06 -3.07
CA GLN A 45 -18.22 -5.45 -3.29
C GLN A 45 -16.96 -6.32 -3.38
N ASP A 46 -17.05 -7.59 -2.98
CA ASP A 46 -15.90 -8.51 -3.00
C ASP A 46 -15.28 -8.64 -4.41
N LYS A 47 -16.11 -8.57 -5.46
CA LYS A 47 -15.65 -8.57 -6.86
C LYS A 47 -14.77 -7.35 -7.20
N ASP A 48 -15.01 -6.21 -6.56
CA ASP A 48 -14.28 -4.96 -6.84
C ASP A 48 -12.86 -5.06 -6.26
N TYR A 49 -12.71 -5.66 -5.07
CA TYR A 49 -11.40 -5.96 -4.49
C TYR A 49 -10.60 -6.93 -5.38
N GLN A 50 -11.23 -7.98 -5.90
CA GLN A 50 -10.60 -8.92 -6.82
C GLN A 50 -10.13 -8.24 -8.11
N GLN A 51 -10.96 -7.37 -8.68
CA GLN A 51 -10.61 -6.61 -9.89
C GLN A 51 -9.43 -5.66 -9.63
N LEU A 52 -9.47 -4.89 -8.55
CA LEU A 52 -8.40 -3.98 -8.16
C LEU A 52 -7.09 -4.74 -7.89
N ALA A 53 -7.16 -5.89 -7.24
CA ALA A 53 -6.01 -6.75 -7.00
C ALA A 53 -5.37 -7.28 -8.28
N GLY A 54 -6.18 -7.57 -9.30
CA GLY A 54 -5.70 -7.93 -10.64
C GLY A 54 -4.95 -6.79 -11.33
N LEU A 55 -5.39 -5.54 -11.14
CA LEU A 55 -4.73 -4.35 -11.70
C LEU A 55 -3.46 -3.94 -10.94
N ALA A 56 -3.31 -4.36 -9.68
CA ALA A 56 -2.19 -4.03 -8.82
C ALA A 56 -1.09 -5.10 -8.81
N GLU A 57 -0.89 -5.81 -9.92
CA GLU A 57 0.23 -6.75 -10.04
C GLU A 57 1.57 -6.05 -9.84
N GLY A 58 2.45 -6.66 -9.04
CA GLY A 58 3.75 -6.08 -8.70
C GLY A 58 3.75 -5.16 -7.47
N PHE A 59 2.59 -4.83 -6.91
CA PHE A 59 2.49 -3.90 -5.80
C PHE A 59 2.77 -4.61 -4.47
N SER A 60 3.57 -3.96 -3.63
CA SER A 60 3.75 -4.30 -2.24
C SER A 60 2.54 -3.87 -1.38
N GLY A 61 2.46 -4.39 -0.15
CA GLY A 61 1.40 -3.99 0.78
C GLY A 61 1.38 -2.49 1.09
N ALA A 62 2.56 -1.86 1.17
CA ALA A 62 2.69 -0.43 1.41
C ALA A 62 2.16 0.40 0.22
N GLU A 63 2.43 -0.02 -1.01
CA GLU A 63 1.92 0.64 -2.21
C GLU A 63 0.40 0.52 -2.32
N LEU A 64 -0.16 -0.65 -1.99
CA LEU A 64 -1.61 -0.84 -1.95
C LEU A 64 -2.28 0.08 -0.93
N GLU A 65 -1.68 0.25 0.25
CA GLU A 65 -2.17 1.23 1.22
C GLU A 65 -2.16 2.65 0.65
N GLN A 66 -1.06 3.05 -0.01
CA GLN A 66 -0.95 4.39 -0.58
C GLN A 66 -1.95 4.63 -1.71
N VAL A 67 -2.27 3.61 -2.51
CA VAL A 67 -3.34 3.69 -3.53
C VAL A 67 -4.68 4.03 -2.87
N VAL A 68 -5.04 3.35 -1.78
CA VAL A 68 -6.30 3.60 -1.05
C VAL A 68 -6.31 5.02 -0.45
N VAL A 69 -5.19 5.46 0.14
CA VAL A 69 -5.06 6.81 0.70
C VAL A 69 -5.23 7.86 -0.39
N SER A 70 -4.52 7.72 -1.51
CA SER A 70 -4.59 8.66 -2.62
C SER A 70 -5.99 8.74 -3.21
N ALA A 71 -6.66 7.60 -3.40
CA ALA A 71 -8.02 7.55 -3.91
C ALA A 71 -9.01 8.30 -3.01
N LEU A 72 -8.88 8.16 -1.68
CA LEU A 72 -9.72 8.89 -0.72
C LEU A 72 -9.51 10.40 -0.82
N TYR A 73 -8.26 10.86 -0.93
CA TYR A 73 -7.97 12.29 -1.11
C TYR A 73 -8.54 12.82 -2.42
N SER A 74 -8.39 12.08 -3.52
CA SER A 74 -8.95 12.45 -4.82
C SER A 74 -10.49 12.53 -4.76
N ALA A 75 -11.15 11.57 -4.11
CA ALA A 75 -12.60 11.58 -3.95
C ALA A 75 -13.10 12.80 -3.15
N HIS A 76 -12.46 13.11 -2.02
CA HIS A 76 -12.80 14.30 -1.22
C HIS A 76 -12.52 15.62 -1.94
N ALA A 77 -11.50 15.67 -2.80
CA ALA A 77 -11.22 16.86 -3.60
C ALA A 77 -12.31 17.12 -4.64
N VAL A 78 -12.88 16.07 -5.25
CA VAL A 78 -14.00 16.17 -6.20
C VAL A 78 -15.29 16.60 -5.50
N ASP A 79 -15.57 16.08 -4.30
CA ASP A 79 -16.79 16.43 -3.55
C ASP A 79 -16.81 17.92 -3.13
N ARG A 80 -15.63 18.53 -2.99
CA ARG A 80 -15.48 19.96 -2.69
C ARG A 80 -15.63 20.88 -3.91
N THR A 81 -15.64 20.35 -5.14
CA THR A 81 -15.66 21.18 -6.37
C THR A 81 -17.02 21.26 -7.06
N VAL A 82 -18.12 20.90 -6.39
CA VAL A 82 -19.47 21.21 -6.88
C VAL A 82 -19.89 22.59 -6.33
N PRO A 83 -19.80 23.70 -7.09
CA PRO A 83 -20.55 24.90 -6.75
C PRO A 83 -22.03 24.54 -6.86
N ALA A 84 -22.77 24.74 -5.76
CA ALA A 84 -24.22 24.70 -5.78
C ALA A 84 -24.71 25.69 -6.85
N GLY A 85 -25.25 25.14 -7.94
CA GLY A 85 -26.01 25.89 -8.93
C GLY A 85 -27.41 26.18 -8.43
#